data_AF-A0A2V1H4L6-F1
#
_entry.id   AF-A0A2V1H4L6-F1
#
_cell.length_a   1.000
_cell.length_b   1.000
_cell.length_c   1.000
_cell.angle_alpha   90.00
_cell.angle_beta   90.00
_cell.angle_gamma   90.00
#
_symmetry.space_group_name_H-M   'P 1'
#
loop_
_entity.id
_entity.type
_entity.pdbx_description
1 polymer ?
#
loop_
_entity_poly.entity_id
_entity_poly.type
_entity_poly.pdbx_seq_one_letter_code
_entity_poly.pdbx_strand_id
1 'polypeptide(L)'
;MLNIFFDLDLTLIIRRDIDQVLSGVQLDYLSSQTSNLTVNGSQSFNGVDIVFSPLYQQLHQQLFLNLVLAGSRARFHFITAGSYEQSPTCLALNTFFSNSDRRVQRAINSSDFINRSFLDGLIGRKLDDFEGDPEERNDKLVEALAVAKADYIERVLMSQSVKTRNNMILIDDSEANREIAVKRGFQVINPTDDTYPIIIRTLASAISGDYSFYSFHNHEIKKEILFYNQEADIYT
;
A
#
# COMPACT_ATOMS: atom_id res chain seq x y z
N MET A 1 8.78 -9.75 -14.44
CA MET A 1 7.41 -9.62 -13.91
C MET A 1 7.40 -8.48 -12.93
N LEU A 2 6.49 -7.53 -13.10
CA LEU A 2 6.25 -6.42 -12.19
C LEU A 2 5.37 -6.87 -11.02
N ASN A 3 5.73 -6.54 -9.79
CA ASN A 3 4.92 -6.79 -8.60
C ASN A 3 4.56 -5.44 -7.98
N ILE A 4 3.26 -5.20 -7.80
CA ILE A 4 2.75 -3.97 -7.21
C ILE A 4 2.06 -4.31 -5.90
N PHE A 5 2.53 -3.74 -4.81
CA PHE A 5 1.97 -3.90 -3.48
C PHE A 5 1.20 -2.65 -3.15
N PHE A 6 -0.09 -2.81 -2.91
CA PHE A 6 -0.93 -1.72 -2.45
C PHE A 6 -1.09 -1.88 -0.96
N ASP A 7 -0.70 -0.85 -0.21
CA ASP A 7 -1.36 -0.64 1.06
C ASP A 7 -2.86 -0.40 0.83
N LEU A 8 -3.70 -0.86 1.76
CA LEU A 8 -5.13 -0.66 1.66
C LEU A 8 -5.55 0.67 2.25
N ASP A 9 -5.03 0.98 3.44
CA ASP A 9 -5.39 2.15 4.23
C ASP A 9 -4.91 3.41 3.55
N LEU A 10 -5.80 4.40 3.44
CA LEU A 10 -5.49 5.73 2.92
C LEU A 10 -4.85 5.70 1.50
N THR A 11 -4.84 4.54 0.85
CA THR A 11 -4.19 4.31 -0.45
C THR A 11 -5.22 3.85 -1.46
N LEU A 12 -6.00 2.82 -1.13
CA LEU A 12 -7.14 2.36 -1.93
C LEU A 12 -8.47 2.71 -1.27
N ILE A 13 -8.58 2.44 0.02
CA ILE A 13 -9.81 2.59 0.78
C ILE A 13 -9.54 3.36 2.06
N ILE A 14 -10.57 4.02 2.56
CA ILE A 14 -10.57 4.62 3.89
C ILE A 14 -11.81 4.16 4.64
N ARG A 15 -11.65 3.96 5.95
CA ARG A 15 -12.80 3.81 6.84
C ARG A 15 -13.31 5.17 7.27
N ARG A 16 -14.63 5.34 7.30
CA ARG A 16 -15.26 6.62 7.64
C ARG A 16 -14.89 7.15 9.03
N ASP A 17 -14.53 6.29 9.97
CA ASP A 17 -14.15 6.69 11.33
C ASP A 17 -12.75 7.33 11.44
N ILE A 18 -11.96 7.32 10.36
CA ILE A 18 -10.60 7.87 10.30
C ILE A 18 -10.41 8.87 9.13
N ASP A 19 -11.50 9.42 8.58
CA ASP A 19 -11.47 10.33 7.43
C ASP A 19 -10.68 11.63 7.67
N GLN A 20 -10.52 12.01 8.92
CA GLN A 20 -9.79 13.19 9.38
C GLN A 20 -8.28 13.13 9.09
N VAL A 21 -7.75 11.96 8.75
CA VAL A 21 -6.31 11.72 8.51
C VAL A 21 -5.93 11.93 7.03
N LEU A 22 -6.91 12.18 6.15
CA LEU A 22 -6.63 12.40 4.73
C LEU A 22 -5.87 13.70 4.46
N SER A 23 -4.85 13.62 3.59
CA SER A 23 -4.24 14.80 2.98
C SER A 23 -5.24 15.55 2.10
N GLY A 24 -4.98 16.84 1.86
CA GLY A 24 -5.79 17.67 0.95
C GLY A 24 -5.92 17.05 -0.44
N VAL A 25 -4.85 16.44 -0.96
CA VAL A 25 -4.86 15.75 -2.25
C VAL A 25 -5.82 14.55 -2.20
N GLN A 26 -5.76 13.71 -1.17
CA GLN A 26 -6.64 12.54 -1.09
C GLN A 26 -8.12 12.94 -0.95
N LEU A 27 -8.42 14.05 -0.27
CA LEU A 27 -9.79 14.57 -0.15
C LEU A 27 -10.38 14.94 -1.51
N ASP A 28 -9.59 15.53 -2.41
CA ASP A 28 -10.02 15.87 -3.77
C ASP A 28 -10.36 14.64 -4.63
N TYR A 29 -9.79 13.48 -4.27
CA TYR A 29 -10.00 12.21 -4.95
C TYR A 29 -10.85 11.20 -4.16
N LEU A 30 -11.45 11.65 -3.05
CA LEU A 30 -12.49 10.90 -2.36
C LEU A 30 -13.76 10.96 -3.21
N SER A 31 -14.37 9.79 -3.48
CA SER A 31 -15.56 9.73 -4.32
C SER A 31 -16.70 10.58 -3.73
N SER A 32 -17.08 11.64 -4.43
CA SER A 32 -17.82 12.78 -3.86
C SER A 32 -19.31 12.54 -3.60
N GLN A 33 -19.90 11.39 -3.97
CA GLN A 33 -21.36 11.20 -3.84
C GLN A 33 -21.92 9.82 -3.40
N THR A 34 -21.33 8.64 -3.68
CA THR A 34 -22.14 7.38 -3.59
C THR A 34 -21.39 6.05 -3.38
N SER A 35 -20.15 6.03 -2.93
CA SER A 35 -19.37 4.77 -2.89
C SER A 35 -19.09 4.27 -1.47
N ASN A 36 -20.01 4.50 -0.54
CA ASN A 36 -19.89 3.98 0.81
C ASN A 36 -20.45 2.56 0.86
N LEU A 37 -19.59 1.59 1.14
CA LEU A 37 -20.03 0.21 1.34
C LEU A 37 -20.02 -0.12 2.83
N THR A 38 -21.19 -0.39 3.37
CA THR A 38 -21.34 -1.10 4.65
C THR A 38 -21.27 -2.59 4.37
N VAL A 39 -20.30 -3.27 4.96
CA VAL A 39 -20.20 -4.72 4.81
C VAL A 39 -20.82 -5.42 6.03
N ASN A 40 -22.06 -5.88 5.88
CA ASN A 40 -22.75 -6.66 6.91
C ASN A 40 -21.99 -7.95 7.19
N GLY A 41 -21.46 -8.10 8.40
CA GLY A 41 -20.70 -9.30 8.83
C GLY A 41 -19.37 -8.97 9.49
N SER A 42 -18.80 -7.78 9.26
CA SER A 42 -17.69 -7.28 10.08
C SER A 42 -18.26 -6.69 11.36
N GLN A 43 -18.57 -7.51 12.36
CA GLN A 43 -18.74 -6.97 13.72
C GLN A 43 -17.39 -6.38 14.13
N SER A 44 -17.28 -5.06 14.08
CA SER A 44 -16.14 -4.38 14.70
C SER A 44 -16.11 -4.72 16.19
N PHE A 45 -14.92 -4.68 16.79
CA PHE A 45 -14.79 -4.38 18.21
C PHE A 45 -15.67 -3.15 18.49
N ASN A 46 -16.78 -3.33 19.21
CA ASN A 46 -17.81 -2.33 19.58
C ASN A 46 -19.10 -2.25 18.72
N GLY A 47 -19.33 -3.12 17.73
CA GLY A 47 -20.65 -3.25 17.09
C GLY A 47 -21.05 -2.10 16.16
N VAL A 48 -20.08 -1.35 15.64
CA VAL A 48 -20.28 -0.30 14.63
C VAL A 48 -20.02 -0.87 13.23
N ASP A 49 -20.95 -0.63 12.30
CA ASP A 49 -20.81 -0.99 10.89
C ASP A 49 -19.58 -0.30 10.27
N ILE A 50 -18.66 -1.08 9.70
CA ILE A 50 -17.50 -0.54 8.99
C ILE A 50 -17.96 -0.02 7.64
N VAL A 51 -17.81 1.28 7.42
CA VAL A 51 -18.11 1.95 6.16
C VAL A 51 -16.81 2.25 5.44
N PHE A 52 -16.65 1.68 4.25
CA PHE A 52 -15.52 1.93 3.37
C PHE A 52 -15.86 2.97 2.32
N SER A 53 -14.91 3.87 2.03
CA SER A 53 -14.96 4.79 0.90
C SER A 53 -13.72 4.57 0.02
N PRO A 54 -13.86 4.52 -1.32
CA PRO A 54 -12.71 4.40 -2.21
C PRO A 54 -12.01 5.75 -2.41
N LEU A 55 -10.68 5.69 -2.50
CA LEU A 55 -9.82 6.78 -2.93
C LEU A 55 -9.40 6.54 -4.37
N TYR A 56 -9.27 7.61 -5.16
CA TYR A 56 -8.75 7.54 -6.54
C TYR A 56 -9.45 6.51 -7.44
N GLN A 57 -10.76 6.29 -7.22
CA GLN A 57 -11.50 5.15 -7.75
C GLN A 57 -11.31 4.92 -9.26
N GLN A 58 -11.46 5.96 -10.06
CA GLN A 58 -11.33 5.86 -11.52
C GLN A 58 -9.89 5.49 -11.95
N LEU A 59 -8.89 5.97 -11.23
CA LEU A 59 -7.48 5.70 -11.53
C LEU A 59 -7.14 4.24 -11.21
N HIS A 60 -7.58 3.72 -10.06
CA HIS A 60 -7.35 2.32 -9.68
C HIS A 60 -8.14 1.34 -10.52
N GLN A 61 -9.37 1.68 -10.94
CA GLN A 61 -10.13 0.89 -11.91
C GLN A 61 -9.34 0.68 -13.20
N GLN A 62 -8.77 1.75 -13.75
CA GLN A 62 -7.96 1.66 -14.97
C GLN A 62 -6.66 0.88 -14.73
N LEU A 63 -6.00 1.10 -13.59
CA LEU A 63 -4.77 0.39 -13.25
C LEU A 63 -5.01 -1.12 -13.09
N PHE A 64 -6.04 -1.54 -12.37
CA PHE A 64 -6.37 -2.96 -12.20
C PHE A 64 -6.77 -3.62 -13.51
N LEU A 65 -7.52 -2.94 -14.38
CA LEU A 65 -7.79 -3.44 -15.72
C LEU A 65 -6.49 -3.70 -16.49
N ASN A 66 -5.56 -2.74 -16.49
CA ASN A 66 -4.28 -2.89 -17.19
C ASN A 66 -3.41 -3.99 -16.59
N LEU A 67 -3.38 -4.13 -15.27
CA LEU A 67 -2.66 -5.21 -14.57
C LEU A 67 -3.17 -6.59 -14.99
N VAL A 68 -4.48 -6.75 -15.08
CA VAL A 68 -5.10 -8.02 -15.48
C VAL A 68 -4.87 -8.32 -16.96
N LEU A 69 -4.91 -7.30 -17.83
CA LEU A 69 -4.59 -7.44 -19.25
C LEU A 69 -3.11 -7.75 -19.49
N ALA A 70 -2.21 -7.33 -18.59
CA ALA A 70 -0.79 -7.65 -18.68
C ALA A 70 -0.47 -9.13 -18.42
N GLY A 71 -1.38 -9.87 -17.79
CA GLY A 71 -1.23 -11.30 -17.52
C GLY A 71 0.01 -11.60 -16.68
N SER A 72 0.84 -12.54 -17.10
CA SER A 72 2.06 -12.93 -16.35
C SER A 72 3.14 -11.85 -16.28
N ARG A 73 2.98 -10.73 -17.01
CA ARG A 73 3.94 -9.61 -16.97
C ARG A 73 3.82 -8.81 -15.68
N ALA A 74 2.65 -8.77 -15.03
CA ALA A 74 2.43 -8.01 -13.82
C ALA A 74 1.50 -8.73 -12.83
N ARG A 75 1.74 -8.56 -11.53
CA ARG A 75 0.90 -9.06 -10.45
C ARG A 75 0.73 -7.97 -9.39
N PHE A 76 -0.43 -7.95 -8.76
CA PHE A 76 -0.66 -7.09 -7.60
C PHE A 76 -0.99 -7.90 -6.34
N HIS A 77 -0.70 -7.27 -5.21
CA HIS A 77 -0.84 -7.82 -3.87
C HIS A 77 -1.44 -6.75 -2.97
N PHE A 78 -2.21 -7.17 -1.97
CA PHE A 78 -2.74 -6.29 -0.94
C PHE A 78 -2.01 -6.53 0.37
N ILE A 79 -1.56 -5.44 0.98
CA ILE A 79 -0.92 -5.45 2.29
C ILE A 79 -1.60 -4.40 3.17
N THR A 80 -1.76 -4.66 4.45
CA THR A 80 -2.31 -3.65 5.37
C THR A 80 -1.83 -3.90 6.79
N ALA A 81 -1.46 -2.81 7.47
CA ALA A 81 -1.21 -2.80 8.91
C ALA A 81 -2.49 -2.56 9.73
N GLY A 82 -3.61 -2.26 9.07
CA GLY A 82 -4.93 -2.17 9.65
C GLY A 82 -5.55 -3.55 9.91
N SER A 83 -6.45 -3.59 10.89
CA SER A 83 -7.15 -4.80 11.31
C SER A 83 -8.33 -5.11 10.38
N TYR A 84 -8.04 -5.33 9.10
CA TYR A 84 -9.04 -5.70 8.10
C TYR A 84 -9.24 -7.19 8.01
N GLU A 85 -10.51 -7.59 8.01
CA GLU A 85 -10.89 -8.93 7.57
C GLU A 85 -10.84 -9.01 6.05
N GLN A 86 -10.24 -10.08 5.53
CA GLN A 86 -10.02 -10.26 4.09
C GLN A 86 -11.35 -10.31 3.31
N SER A 87 -12.34 -11.07 3.78
CA SER A 87 -13.60 -11.27 3.04
C SER A 87 -14.38 -9.95 2.83
N PRO A 88 -14.65 -9.16 3.89
CA PRO A 88 -15.25 -7.83 3.73
C PRO A 88 -14.45 -6.88 2.84
N THR A 89 -13.13 -6.90 2.98
CA THR A 89 -12.26 -6.02 2.21
C THR A 89 -12.28 -6.39 0.73
N CYS A 90 -12.18 -7.68 0.38
CA CYS A 90 -12.31 -8.13 -1.00
C CYS A 90 -13.67 -7.76 -1.61
N LEU A 91 -14.76 -7.83 -0.83
CA LEU A 91 -16.09 -7.37 -1.28
C LEU A 91 -16.07 -5.87 -1.62
N ALA A 92 -15.49 -5.04 -0.75
CA ALA A 92 -15.34 -3.61 -0.99
C ALA A 92 -14.48 -3.32 -2.23
N LEU A 93 -13.30 -3.95 -2.33
CA LEU A 93 -12.39 -3.78 -3.46
C LEU A 93 -13.04 -4.17 -4.79
N ASN A 94 -13.78 -5.29 -4.82
CA ASN A 94 -14.54 -5.69 -6.01
C ASN A 94 -15.62 -4.67 -6.37
N THR A 95 -16.36 -4.17 -5.37
CA THR A 95 -17.44 -3.21 -5.60
C THR A 95 -16.90 -1.89 -6.16
N PHE A 96 -15.78 -1.40 -5.62
CA PHE A 96 -15.22 -0.11 -6.00
C PHE A 96 -14.40 -0.17 -7.28
N PHE A 97 -13.57 -1.19 -7.45
CA PHE A 97 -12.51 -1.16 -8.45
C PHE A 97 -12.65 -2.17 -9.58
N SER A 98 -13.56 -3.16 -9.48
CA SER A 98 -13.72 -4.12 -10.59
C SER A 98 -14.43 -3.56 -11.81
N ASN A 99 -15.25 -2.52 -11.63
CA ASN A 99 -16.15 -1.99 -12.66
C ASN A 99 -16.95 -3.11 -13.38
N SER A 100 -17.36 -4.15 -12.63
CA SER A 100 -18.01 -5.36 -13.13
C SER A 100 -17.19 -6.23 -14.11
N ASP A 101 -15.89 -5.97 -14.30
CA ASP A 101 -15.01 -6.82 -15.10
C ASP A 101 -14.66 -8.10 -14.30
N ARG A 102 -15.15 -9.24 -14.79
CA ARG A 102 -14.93 -10.55 -14.16
C ARG A 102 -13.46 -10.93 -14.02
N ARG A 103 -12.58 -10.45 -14.88
CA ARG A 103 -11.15 -10.75 -14.83
C ARG A 103 -10.50 -9.98 -13.67
N VAL A 104 -10.88 -8.72 -13.49
CA VAL A 104 -10.47 -7.91 -12.32
C VAL A 104 -11.01 -8.52 -11.03
N GLN A 105 -12.27 -8.94 -11.02
CA GLN A 105 -12.85 -9.59 -9.83
C GLN A 105 -12.08 -10.84 -9.42
N ARG A 106 -11.76 -11.71 -10.39
CA ARG A 106 -10.95 -12.91 -10.13
C ARG A 106 -9.57 -12.55 -9.62
N ALA A 107 -8.92 -11.55 -10.22
CA ALA A 107 -7.58 -11.15 -9.81
C ALA A 107 -7.56 -10.57 -8.39
N ILE A 108 -8.55 -9.76 -8.01
CA ILE A 108 -8.71 -9.27 -6.62
C ILE A 108 -8.87 -10.46 -5.68
N ASN A 109 -9.79 -11.39 -5.99
CA ASN A 109 -10.08 -12.53 -5.12
C ASN A 109 -8.92 -13.53 -4.99
N SER A 110 -8.04 -13.62 -5.99
CA SER A 110 -6.88 -14.51 -6.01
C SER A 110 -5.57 -13.81 -5.63
N SER A 111 -5.60 -12.52 -5.34
CA SER A 111 -4.42 -11.78 -4.92
C SER A 111 -4.03 -12.18 -3.50
N ASP A 112 -2.73 -12.13 -3.21
CA ASP A 112 -2.25 -12.39 -1.86
C ASP A 112 -2.68 -11.22 -0.97
N PHE A 113 -3.34 -11.52 0.15
CA PHE A 113 -3.85 -10.54 1.10
C PHE A 113 -3.12 -10.71 2.43
N ILE A 114 -2.27 -9.73 2.76
CA ILE A 114 -1.48 -9.73 3.98
C ILE A 114 -2.06 -8.71 4.94
N ASN A 115 -2.65 -9.22 6.03
CA ASN A 115 -3.27 -8.39 7.05
C ASN A 115 -2.34 -8.17 8.25
N ARG A 116 -2.83 -7.36 9.19
CA ARG A 116 -2.10 -7.05 10.41
C ARG A 116 -1.65 -8.27 11.21
N SER A 117 -2.51 -9.27 11.41
CA SER A 117 -2.15 -10.45 12.20
C SER A 117 -1.01 -11.25 11.57
N PHE A 118 -0.93 -11.31 10.23
CA PHE A 118 0.22 -11.89 9.55
C PHE A 118 1.50 -11.08 9.79
N LEU A 119 1.42 -9.75 9.71
CA LEU A 119 2.57 -8.86 9.96
C LEU A 119 3.08 -8.95 11.40
N ASP A 120 2.18 -9.00 12.39
CA ASP A 120 2.54 -9.18 13.79
C ASP A 120 3.31 -10.51 14.00
N GLY A 121 2.92 -11.57 13.29
CA GLY A 121 3.65 -12.84 13.28
C GLY A 121 5.08 -12.72 12.73
N LEU A 122 5.36 -11.76 11.85
CA LEU A 122 6.71 -11.47 11.34
C LEU A 122 7.54 -10.63 12.32
N ILE A 123 6.90 -9.71 13.04
CA ILE A 123 7.55 -8.88 14.06
C ILE A 123 8.00 -9.75 15.24
N GLY A 124 7.19 -10.75 15.62
CA GLY A 124 7.44 -11.57 16.80
C GLY A 124 7.28 -10.77 18.10
N ARG A 125 8.04 -11.13 19.14
CA ARG A 125 7.96 -10.52 20.47
C ARG A 125 8.73 -9.20 20.64
N LYS A 126 9.16 -8.55 19.55
CA LYS A 126 10.08 -7.40 19.60
C LYS A 126 9.55 -6.19 20.40
N LEU A 127 8.25 -6.15 20.69
CA LEU A 127 7.58 -5.05 21.41
C LEU A 127 6.96 -5.49 22.74
N ASP A 128 7.09 -6.76 23.11
CA ASP A 128 6.45 -7.31 24.33
C ASP A 128 7.15 -6.83 25.61
N ASP A 129 8.44 -6.50 25.53
CA ASP A 129 9.28 -6.07 26.66
C ASP A 129 9.62 -4.57 26.61
N PHE A 130 8.89 -3.75 25.84
CA PHE A 130 9.18 -2.31 25.76
C PHE A 130 8.66 -1.57 27.00
N GLU A 131 9.58 -1.11 27.85
CA GLU A 131 9.31 -0.39 29.10
C GLU A 131 9.25 1.15 28.94
N GLY A 132 9.38 1.68 27.73
CA GLY A 132 9.35 3.12 27.46
C GLY A 132 7.93 3.70 27.42
N ASP A 133 7.83 4.98 27.05
CA ASP A 133 6.53 5.67 27.03
C ASP A 133 5.63 5.19 25.87
N PRO A 134 4.29 5.31 26.00
CA PRO A 134 3.33 4.92 24.95
C PRO A 134 3.57 5.48 23.54
N GLU A 135 4.03 6.73 23.40
CA GLU A 135 4.36 7.38 22.12
C GLU A 135 5.58 6.74 21.49
N GLU A 136 6.69 6.59 22.24
CA GLU A 136 7.88 5.87 21.76
C GLU A 136 7.56 4.42 21.37
N ARG A 137 6.65 3.77 22.09
CA ARG A 137 6.18 2.41 21.77
C ARG A 137 5.45 2.39 20.42
N ASN A 138 4.65 3.42 20.14
CA ASN A 138 3.92 3.54 18.89
C ASN A 138 4.87 3.75 17.71
N ASP A 139 5.88 4.62 17.84
CA ASP A 139 6.87 4.86 16.79
C ASP A 139 7.68 3.59 16.47
N LYS A 140 8.13 2.87 17.50
CA LYS A 140 8.78 1.56 17.32
C LYS A 140 7.88 0.54 16.66
N LEU A 141 6.58 0.57 16.95
CA LEU A 141 5.62 -0.32 16.33
C LEU A 141 5.45 0.01 14.84
N VAL A 142 5.34 1.29 14.47
CA VAL A 142 5.26 1.75 13.08
C VAL A 142 6.49 1.28 12.30
N GLU A 143 7.69 1.47 12.85
CA GLU A 143 8.92 1.00 12.22
C GLU A 143 8.95 -0.53 12.08
N ALA A 144 8.57 -1.27 13.13
CA ALA A 144 8.54 -2.73 13.10
C ALA A 144 7.59 -3.28 12.01
N LEU A 145 6.43 -2.65 11.84
CA LEU A 145 5.47 -2.99 10.79
C LEU A 145 6.03 -2.69 9.41
N ALA A 146 6.68 -1.54 9.24
CA ALA A 146 7.32 -1.17 7.99
C ALA A 146 8.42 -2.17 7.59
N VAL A 147 9.23 -2.63 8.56
CA VAL A 147 10.20 -3.71 8.34
C VAL A 147 9.51 -5.01 7.96
N ALA A 148 8.46 -5.41 8.68
CA ALA A 148 7.72 -6.64 8.41
C ALA A 148 7.08 -6.65 7.01
N LYS A 149 6.49 -5.51 6.58
CA LYS A 149 5.97 -5.33 5.22
C LYS A 149 7.06 -5.50 4.18
N ALA A 150 8.19 -4.80 4.36
CA ALA A 150 9.30 -4.89 3.43
C ALA A 150 9.92 -6.30 3.36
N ASP A 151 10.03 -6.99 4.49
CA ASP A 151 10.51 -8.38 4.56
C ASP A 151 9.52 -9.33 3.85
N TYR A 152 8.20 -9.11 3.96
CA TYR A 152 7.22 -9.87 3.17
C TYR A 152 7.40 -9.64 1.67
N ILE A 153 7.55 -8.38 1.25
CA ILE A 153 7.81 -8.01 -0.15
C ILE A 153 9.09 -8.69 -0.65
N GLU A 154 10.17 -8.71 0.15
CA GLU A 154 11.40 -9.44 -0.18
C GLU A 154 11.19 -10.97 -0.24
N ARG A 155 10.33 -11.57 0.59
CA ARG A 155 10.03 -13.01 0.51
C ARG A 155 9.30 -13.38 -0.76
N VAL A 156 8.39 -12.52 -1.24
CA VAL A 156 7.79 -12.66 -2.58
C VAL A 156 8.90 -12.66 -3.65
N LEU A 157 9.97 -11.86 -3.46
CA LEU A 157 11.17 -11.88 -4.31
C LEU A 157 12.09 -13.07 -4.09
N MET A 158 12.17 -13.74 -2.95
CA MET A 158 13.14 -14.83 -2.77
C MET A 158 12.88 -16.02 -3.71
N SER A 159 11.75 -16.01 -4.43
CA SER A 159 11.49 -16.82 -5.61
C SER A 159 12.16 -16.31 -6.92
N GLN A 160 12.88 -15.19 -6.89
CA GLN A 160 13.39 -14.36 -8.01
C GLN A 160 14.77 -13.72 -7.69
N SER A 161 15.54 -13.32 -8.71
CA SER A 161 16.93 -12.82 -8.52
C SER A 161 17.02 -11.37 -8.00
N VAL A 162 18.12 -10.97 -7.36
CA VAL A 162 18.37 -9.57 -6.89
C VAL A 162 18.13 -8.49 -7.98
N LYS A 163 18.36 -8.82 -9.26
CA LYS A 163 18.11 -7.93 -10.41
C LYS A 163 16.62 -7.56 -10.59
N THR A 164 15.69 -8.24 -9.93
CA THR A 164 14.24 -7.99 -10.04
C THR A 164 13.69 -7.06 -8.97
N ARG A 165 14.50 -6.53 -8.04
CA ARG A 165 14.05 -5.56 -7.02
C ARG A 165 13.45 -4.29 -7.62
N ASN A 166 13.99 -3.82 -8.75
CA ASN A 166 13.43 -2.70 -9.50
C ASN A 166 12.05 -3.01 -10.12
N ASN A 167 11.61 -4.26 -10.14
CA ASN A 167 10.26 -4.64 -10.57
C ASN A 167 9.28 -4.71 -9.41
N MET A 168 9.61 -4.15 -8.25
CA MET A 168 8.71 -4.04 -7.11
C MET A 168 8.32 -2.60 -6.88
N ILE A 169 7.03 -2.35 -6.79
CA ILE A 169 6.46 -1.04 -6.52
C ILE A 169 5.60 -1.18 -5.26
N LEU A 170 5.93 -0.43 -4.21
CA LEU A 170 5.07 -0.24 -3.06
C LEU A 170 4.29 1.06 -3.24
N ILE A 171 2.97 1.01 -3.11
CA ILE A 171 2.09 2.18 -3.07
C ILE A 171 1.54 2.24 -1.66
N ASP A 172 1.96 3.22 -0.87
CA ASP A 172 1.72 3.27 0.59
C ASP A 172 1.77 4.73 1.06
N ASP A 173 0.80 5.13 1.87
CA ASP A 173 0.66 6.49 2.42
C ASP A 173 1.62 6.76 3.60
N SER A 174 2.11 5.72 4.26
CA SER A 174 3.05 5.83 5.37
C SER A 174 4.47 6.08 4.89
N GLU A 175 5.06 7.18 5.38
CA GLU A 175 6.45 7.54 5.12
C GLU A 175 7.43 6.45 5.57
N ALA A 176 7.26 5.90 6.78
CA ALA A 176 8.11 4.83 7.30
C ALA A 176 8.12 3.59 6.38
N ASN A 177 6.96 3.19 5.85
CA ASN A 177 6.86 2.07 4.91
C ASN A 177 7.65 2.38 3.62
N ARG A 178 7.50 3.59 3.08
CA ARG A 178 8.21 4.01 1.86
C ARG A 178 9.71 4.11 2.06
N GLU A 179 10.18 4.69 3.16
CA GLU A 179 11.61 4.79 3.44
C GLU A 179 12.29 3.42 3.52
N ILE A 180 11.69 2.49 4.27
CA ILE A 180 12.25 1.14 4.42
C ILE A 180 12.22 0.41 3.08
N ALA A 181 11.15 0.55 2.29
CA ALA A 181 11.07 0.00 0.94
C ALA A 181 12.19 0.55 0.02
N VAL A 182 12.46 1.87 0.06
CA VAL A 182 13.55 2.50 -0.69
C VAL A 182 14.91 1.97 -0.23
N LYS A 183 15.15 1.84 1.08
CA LYS A 183 16.37 1.25 1.66
C LYS A 183 16.60 -0.20 1.19
N ARG A 184 15.53 -0.97 0.95
CA ARG A 184 15.58 -2.34 0.39
C ARG A 184 15.70 -2.38 -1.14
N GLY A 185 15.58 -1.24 -1.82
CA GLY A 185 15.74 -1.09 -3.27
C GLY A 185 14.45 -1.26 -4.07
N PHE A 186 13.29 -1.11 -3.44
CA PHE A 186 12.00 -1.12 -4.11
C PHE A 186 11.68 0.26 -4.69
N GLN A 187 10.83 0.28 -5.72
CA GLN A 187 10.18 1.51 -6.13
C GLN A 187 9.04 1.84 -5.17
N VAL A 188 8.79 3.13 -4.93
CA VAL A 188 7.69 3.57 -4.07
C VAL A 188 6.85 4.64 -4.76
N ILE A 189 5.56 4.69 -4.44
CA ILE A 189 4.64 5.73 -4.90
C ILE A 189 3.89 6.26 -3.68
N ASN A 190 3.95 7.56 -3.47
CA ASN A 190 3.23 8.24 -2.39
C ASN A 190 1.82 8.67 -2.85
N PRO A 191 0.74 8.12 -2.28
CA PRO A 191 -0.63 8.54 -2.58
C PRO A 191 -1.01 9.89 -1.96
N THR A 192 -0.24 10.44 -1.02
CA THR A 192 -0.56 11.74 -0.40
C THR A 192 -0.07 12.95 -1.20
N ASP A 193 0.73 12.69 -2.25
CA ASP A 193 1.37 13.72 -3.07
C ASP A 193 0.50 14.13 -4.28
N ASP A 194 0.58 15.40 -4.68
CA ASP A 194 -0.24 15.97 -5.76
C ASP A 194 0.07 15.35 -7.13
N THR A 195 1.27 14.80 -7.28
CA THR A 195 1.73 14.10 -8.48
C THR A 195 1.17 12.69 -8.63
N TYR A 196 0.59 12.11 -7.56
CA TYR A 196 0.11 10.73 -7.55
C TYR A 196 -0.80 10.35 -8.73
N PRO A 197 -1.80 11.17 -9.12
CA PRO A 197 -2.66 10.86 -10.27
C PRO A 197 -1.88 10.69 -11.59
N ILE A 198 -0.84 11.51 -11.79
CA ILE A 198 -0.01 11.46 -12.99
C ILE A 198 0.88 10.21 -12.97
N ILE A 199 1.44 9.86 -11.80
CA ILE A 199 2.25 8.65 -11.63
C ILE A 199 1.42 7.40 -11.91
N ILE A 200 0.23 7.29 -11.31
CA ILE A 200 -0.65 6.12 -11.51
C ILE A 200 -1.06 5.97 -12.97
N ARG A 201 -1.37 7.06 -13.68
CA ARG A 201 -1.65 7.01 -15.12
C ARG A 201 -0.43 6.55 -15.91
N THR A 202 0.76 7.07 -15.59
CA THR A 202 2.02 6.70 -16.23
C THR A 202 2.34 5.22 -16.01
N LEU A 203 2.15 4.72 -14.78
CA LEU A 203 2.30 3.32 -14.42
C LEU A 203 1.32 2.44 -15.21
N ALA A 204 0.04 2.83 -15.25
CA ALA A 204 -0.97 2.12 -16.02
C ALA A 204 -0.60 2.05 -17.52
N SER A 205 -0.08 3.13 -18.10
CA SER A 205 0.43 3.18 -19.48
C SER A 205 1.68 2.31 -19.67
N ALA A 206 2.60 2.29 -18.70
CA ALA A 206 3.81 1.48 -18.76
C ALA A 206 3.55 -0.02 -18.56
N ILE A 207 2.46 -0.41 -17.89
CA ILE A 207 2.02 -1.81 -17.80
C ILE A 207 1.41 -2.27 -19.13
N SER A 208 0.74 -1.36 -19.83
CA SER A 208 0.07 -1.66 -21.09
C SER A 208 1.01 -1.60 -22.30
N GLY A 209 2.00 -0.70 -22.32
CA GLY A 209 3.11 -0.73 -23.28
C GLY A 209 4.29 -1.55 -22.75
N ASP A 210 5.18 -2.03 -23.61
CA ASP A 210 6.41 -2.73 -23.17
C ASP A 210 7.50 -1.74 -22.67
N TYR A 211 7.10 -0.75 -21.86
CA TYR A 211 7.98 0.31 -21.36
C TYR A 211 8.43 0.03 -19.92
N SER A 212 9.65 0.46 -19.58
CA SER A 212 10.13 0.46 -18.20
C SER A 212 9.51 1.61 -17.41
N PHE A 213 8.95 1.32 -16.24
CA PHE A 213 8.49 2.33 -15.28
C PHE A 213 9.56 2.60 -14.22
N TYR A 214 9.74 3.87 -13.87
CA TYR A 214 10.56 4.31 -12.75
C TYR A 214 9.83 5.42 -11.97
N SER A 215 9.62 5.22 -10.67
CA SER A 215 9.03 6.24 -9.80
C SER A 215 10.06 7.28 -9.37
N PHE A 216 9.74 8.56 -9.53
CA PHE A 216 10.63 9.65 -9.09
C PHE A 216 10.60 9.90 -7.58
N HIS A 217 9.57 9.42 -6.85
CA HIS A 217 9.53 9.45 -5.38
C HIS A 217 10.72 8.70 -4.75
N ASN A 218 11.28 7.71 -5.47
CA ASN A 218 12.54 7.07 -5.07
C ASN A 218 13.72 8.03 -5.01
N HIS A 219 13.79 9.02 -5.90
CA HIS A 219 14.90 9.98 -5.92
C HIS A 219 14.81 10.99 -4.78
N GLU A 220 13.60 11.41 -4.42
CA GLU A 220 13.35 12.37 -3.34
C GLU A 220 13.76 11.76 -1.99
N ILE A 221 13.21 10.60 -1.66
CA ILE A 221 13.53 9.89 -0.41
C ILE A 221 15.03 9.54 -0.33
N LYS A 222 15.66 9.14 -1.44
CA LYS A 222 17.11 8.86 -1.43
C LYS A 222 17.95 10.09 -1.15
N LYS A 223 17.54 11.27 -1.62
CA LYS A 223 18.25 12.51 -1.30
C LYS A 223 18.14 12.80 0.19
N GLU A 224 16.93 12.72 0.75
CA GLU A 224 16.68 12.95 2.18
C GLU A 224 17.51 12.01 3.06
N ILE A 225 17.50 10.70 2.78
CA ILE A 225 18.31 9.73 3.51
C ILE A 225 19.81 10.07 3.45
N LEU A 226 20.32 10.54 2.30
CA LEU A 226 21.72 10.91 2.15
C LEU A 226 22.07 12.20 2.92
N PHE A 227 21.17 13.19 2.94
CA PHE A 227 21.36 14.42 3.71
C PHE A 227 21.39 14.14 5.22
N TYR A 228 20.46 13.34 5.74
CA TYR A 228 20.44 12.99 7.17
C TYR A 228 21.69 12.24 7.64
N ASN A 229 22.23 11.33 6.81
CA ASN A 229 23.47 10.62 7.16
C ASN A 229 24.70 11.55 7.15
N GLN A 230 24.73 12.56 6.26
CA GLN A 230 25.82 13.54 6.24
C GLN A 230 25.77 14.49 7.43
N GLU A 231 24.59 14.83 7.94
CA GLU A 231 24.47 15.64 9.15
C GLU A 231 24.83 14.86 10.42
N ALA A 232 24.48 13.56 10.49
CA ALA A 232 24.88 12.70 11.61
C ALA A 232 26.41 12.54 11.73
N ASP A 233 27.12 12.50 10.61
CA ASP A 233 28.60 12.42 10.56
C ASP A 233 29.29 13.74 10.94
N ILE A 234 28.57 14.87 11.03
CA ILE A 234 29.14 16.17 11.47
C ILE A 234 29.14 16.29 13.00
N TYR A 235 28.39 15.43 13.70
CA TYR A 235 28.27 15.43 15.17
C TYR A 235 28.93 14.21 15.85
N THR A 236 29.75 13.44 15.14
CA THR A 236 30.59 12.36 15.69
C THR A 236 32.08 12.68 15.56
#